data_AF-A0A2C9L2P8-F1
#
_entry.id   AF-A0A2C9L2P8-F1
#
_cell.length_a   1.000
_cell.length_b   1.000
_cell.length_c   1.000
_cell.angle_alpha   90.00
_cell.angle_beta   90.00
_cell.angle_gamma   90.00
#
_symmetry.space_group_name_H-M   'P 1'
#
loop_
_entity.id
_entity.type
_entity.pdbx_description
1 polymer ?
#
loop_
_entity_poly.entity_id
_entity_poly.type
_entity_poly.pdbx_seq_one_letter_code
_entity_poly.pdbx_strand_id
1 'polypeptide(L)'
;MASTASPASRIGLCWELCRTDQSTETSIPTCPEGYQCQSNGCGHECYPIQQVKRACPLYQCALYCPGGNRLSPEGCPLCSCRPLYYPNKPVTTEV
;
A
#
# COMPACT_ATOMS: atom_id res chain seq x y z
N MET A 1 42.91 -2.79 42.75
CA MET A 1 42.67 -2.11 41.45
C MET A 1 41.67 -2.97 40.68
N ALA A 2 40.38 -2.62 40.73
CA ALA A 2 39.34 -3.34 39.99
C ALA A 2 39.13 -2.65 38.65
N SER A 3 39.48 -3.33 37.55
CA SER A 3 39.19 -2.87 36.19
C SER A 3 37.68 -2.83 35.99
N THR A 4 37.10 -1.64 36.01
CA THR A 4 35.73 -1.41 35.57
C THR A 4 35.72 -1.48 34.05
N ALA A 5 35.39 -2.65 33.51
CA ALA A 5 34.96 -2.75 32.12
C ALA A 5 33.66 -1.96 31.98
N SER A 6 33.74 -0.77 31.36
CA SER A 6 32.55 -0.04 30.90
C SER A 6 31.76 -0.99 29.98
N PRO A 7 30.44 -1.18 30.17
CA PRO A 7 29.66 -1.97 29.24
C PRO A 7 29.75 -1.24 27.91
N ALA A 8 30.51 -1.79 26.96
CA ALA A 8 30.64 -1.22 25.64
C ALA A 8 29.23 -1.08 25.06
N SER A 9 28.74 0.16 25.00
CA SER A 9 27.51 0.49 24.28
C SER A 9 27.67 -0.07 22.88
N ARG A 10 26.87 -1.08 22.51
CA ARG A 10 26.85 -1.61 21.15
C ARG A 10 26.16 -0.57 20.28
N ILE A 11 26.94 0.38 19.78
CA ILE A 11 26.49 1.34 18.79
C ILE A 11 26.42 0.59 17.46
N GLY A 12 25.21 0.23 17.03
CA GLY A 12 24.97 -0.15 15.65
C GLY A 12 24.85 1.13 14.82
N LEU A 13 25.70 1.27 13.81
CA LEU A 13 25.56 2.35 12.84
C LEU A 13 24.61 1.89 11.75
N CYS A 14 23.47 2.56 11.64
CA CYS A 14 22.59 2.38 10.50
C CYS A 14 23.04 3.24 9.33
N TRP A 15 22.84 2.71 8.12
CA TRP A 15 23.31 3.33 6.89
C TRP A 15 22.14 3.79 6.05
N GLU A 16 22.12 5.07 5.69
CA GLU A 16 21.06 5.70 4.92
C GLU A 16 21.50 5.87 3.47
N LEU A 17 20.94 5.07 2.56
CA LEU A 17 21.18 5.21 1.12
C LEU A 17 20.18 6.14 0.45
N CYS A 18 19.06 6.41 1.11
CA CYS A 18 18.07 7.37 0.65
C CYS A 18 17.37 8.05 1.83
N ARG A 19 16.68 9.16 1.55
CA ARG A 19 15.81 9.84 2.51
C ARG A 19 14.38 9.96 1.96
N THR A 20 13.41 10.05 2.87
CA THR A 20 12.00 10.31 2.53
C THR A 20 11.69 11.80 2.44
N ASP A 21 12.56 12.66 2.97
CA ASP A 21 12.44 14.12 2.97
C ASP A 21 13.42 14.77 1.98
N GLN A 22 13.01 15.90 1.40
CA GLN A 22 13.84 16.71 0.49
C GLN A 22 14.80 17.66 1.26
N SER A 23 15.33 17.24 2.40
CA SER A 23 16.26 18.10 3.16
C SER A 23 17.57 18.27 2.39
N THR A 24 18.01 19.50 2.24
CA THR A 24 19.20 19.94 1.48
C THR A 24 20.53 19.59 2.14
N GLU A 25 20.55 18.64 3.07
CA GLU A 25 21.79 18.11 3.63
C GLU A 25 22.45 17.17 2.62
N THR A 26 23.54 17.66 2.05
CA THR A 26 24.08 17.33 0.72
C THR A 26 24.77 15.96 0.60
N SER A 27 24.36 14.96 1.38
CA SER A 27 25.06 13.66 1.41
C SER A 27 24.20 12.42 1.19
N ILE A 28 22.87 12.51 1.27
CA ILE A 28 21.99 11.34 1.08
C ILE A 28 21.00 11.62 -0.07
N PRO A 29 21.01 10.81 -1.16
CA PRO A 29 20.22 11.08 -2.35
C PRO A 29 18.73 10.73 -2.17
N THR A 30 17.89 11.32 -3.01
CA THR A 30 16.52 10.83 -3.24
C THR A 30 16.53 9.65 -4.23
N CYS A 31 15.49 8.80 -4.19
CA CYS A 31 15.41 7.66 -5.11
C CYS A 31 15.11 8.10 -6.55
N PRO A 32 15.63 7.37 -7.57
CA PRO A 32 15.30 7.61 -8.97
C PRO A 32 13.82 7.33 -9.25
N GLU A 33 13.33 7.79 -10.42
CA GLU A 33 11.95 7.53 -10.84
C GLU A 33 11.61 6.04 -10.83
N GLY A 34 10.41 5.72 -10.33
CA GLY A 34 9.95 4.33 -10.20
C GLY A 34 10.45 3.61 -8.94
N TYR A 35 11.22 4.28 -8.08
CA TYR A 35 11.68 3.75 -6.79
C TYR A 35 11.19 4.62 -5.63
N GLN A 36 10.95 3.99 -4.49
CA GLN A 36 10.61 4.66 -3.24
C GLN A 36 11.60 4.27 -2.15
N CYS A 37 11.91 5.24 -1.29
CA CYS A 37 12.78 5.01 -0.16
C CYS A 37 12.01 4.25 0.92
N GLN A 38 12.46 3.04 1.28
CA GLN A 38 11.83 2.23 2.33
C GLN A 38 12.87 1.83 3.37
N SER A 39 12.43 1.75 4.64
CA SER A 39 13.29 1.25 5.70
C SER A 39 13.44 -0.27 5.60
N ASN A 40 14.68 -0.75 5.74
CA ASN A 40 15.00 -2.17 5.85
C ASN A 40 15.19 -2.64 7.30
N GLY A 41 14.79 -1.81 8.28
CA GLY A 41 14.87 -2.11 9.72
C GLY A 41 16.12 -1.58 10.42
N CYS A 42 17.14 -1.14 9.69
CA CYS A 42 18.25 -0.36 10.25
C CYS A 42 18.32 1.02 9.59
N GLY A 43 18.38 1.08 8.26
CA GLY A 43 18.36 2.34 7.51
C GLY A 43 17.35 2.29 6.38
N HIS A 44 17.56 3.09 5.35
CA HIS A 44 16.72 3.15 4.17
C HIS A 44 17.47 2.85 2.88
N GLU A 45 16.77 2.15 2.00
CA GLU A 45 17.24 1.80 0.66
C GLU A 45 16.09 2.01 -0.34
N CYS A 46 16.46 2.26 -1.61
CA CYS A 46 15.49 2.44 -2.67
C CYS A 46 14.96 1.10 -3.14
N TYR A 47 13.65 0.88 -2.99
CA TYR A 47 12.95 -0.29 -3.53
C TYR A 47 12.06 0.12 -4.70
N PRO A 48 11.88 -0.75 -5.71
CA PRO A 48 10.97 -0.46 -6.81
C PRO A 48 9.57 -0.22 -6.24
N ILE A 49 8.87 0.79 -6.77
CA ILE A 49 7.48 1.06 -6.42
C ILE A 49 6.67 -0.12 -6.92
N GLN A 50 6.40 -1.08 -6.03
CA GLN A 50 5.40 -2.09 -6.29
C GLN A 50 4.07 -1.36 -6.37
N GLN A 51 3.54 -1.23 -7.58
CA GLN A 51 2.14 -0.88 -7.82
C GLN A 51 1.31 -2.06 -7.33
N VAL A 52 1.19 -2.20 -6.01
CA VAL A 52 0.33 -3.21 -5.42
C VAL A 52 -1.07 -2.77 -5.78
N LYS A 53 -1.59 -3.30 -6.89
CA LYS A 53 -3.01 -3.20 -7.21
C LYS A 53 -3.71 -3.69 -5.95
N ARG A 54 -4.39 -2.79 -5.24
CA ARG A 54 -5.05 -3.15 -3.98
C ARG A 54 -5.91 -4.36 -4.27
N ALA A 55 -5.58 -5.48 -3.62
CA ALA A 55 -6.41 -6.66 -3.72
C ALA A 55 -7.81 -6.27 -3.23
N CYS A 56 -8.84 -6.76 -3.93
CA CYS A 56 -10.20 -6.53 -3.46
C CYS A 56 -10.39 -7.15 -2.08
N PRO A 57 -11.29 -6.60 -1.24
CA PRO A 57 -11.59 -7.15 0.07
C PRO A 57 -11.92 -8.65 -0.05
N LEU A 58 -11.31 -9.46 0.82
CA LEU A 58 -11.54 -10.90 0.88
C LEU A 58 -12.98 -11.23 1.29
N TYR A 59 -13.58 -10.37 2.12
CA TYR A 59 -14.96 -10.50 2.56
C TYR A 59 -15.85 -9.55 1.77
N GLN A 60 -16.87 -10.11 1.15
CA GLN A 60 -17.88 -9.39 0.39
C GLN A 60 -19.25 -9.90 0.83
N CYS A 61 -20.28 -9.09 0.65
CA CYS A 61 -21.62 -9.53 0.99
C CYS A 61 -22.12 -10.63 0.04
N ALA A 62 -22.96 -11.51 0.55
CA ALA A 62 -23.46 -12.68 -0.18
C ALA A 62 -24.74 -12.38 -1.01
N LEU A 63 -24.91 -11.14 -1.48
CA LEU A 63 -26.06 -10.75 -2.29
C LEU A 63 -25.99 -11.43 -3.65
N TYR A 64 -27.08 -12.11 -4.04
CA TYR A 64 -27.25 -12.58 -5.42
C TYR A 64 -27.78 -11.45 -6.28
N CYS A 65 -26.97 -10.99 -7.22
CA CYS A 65 -27.34 -9.98 -8.21
C CYS A 65 -27.37 -10.62 -9.61
N PRO A 66 -28.55 -10.78 -10.26
CA PRO A 66 -28.63 -11.43 -11.57
C PRO A 66 -27.83 -10.72 -12.67
N GLY A 67 -27.60 -9.41 -12.54
CA GLY A 67 -26.80 -8.57 -13.45
C GLY A 67 -25.37 -8.31 -12.93
N GLY A 68 -24.99 -8.99 -11.85
CA GLY A 68 -23.72 -8.82 -11.16
C GLY A 68 -23.67 -7.63 -10.20
N ASN A 69 -22.59 -7.59 -9.41
CA ASN A 69 -22.32 -6.52 -8.45
C ASN A 69 -21.83 -5.26 -9.17
N ARG A 70 -22.17 -4.08 -8.62
CA ARG A 70 -21.50 -2.84 -9.01
C ARG A 70 -20.01 -2.94 -8.64
N LEU A 71 -19.16 -2.22 -9.37
CA LEU A 71 -17.72 -2.19 -9.09
C LEU A 71 -17.31 -0.80 -8.61
N SER A 72 -16.27 -0.75 -7.78
CA SER A 72 -15.55 0.48 -7.45
C SER A 72 -14.69 0.94 -8.63
N PRO A 73 -14.13 2.17 -8.62
CA PRO A 73 -13.18 2.64 -9.63
C PRO A 73 -11.95 1.73 -9.79
N GLU A 74 -11.57 1.03 -8.73
CA GLU A 74 -10.45 0.06 -8.71
C GLU A 74 -10.86 -1.32 -9.27
N GLY A 75 -12.14 -1.50 -9.60
CA GLY A 75 -12.70 -2.73 -10.16
C GLY A 75 -13.16 -3.75 -9.13
N CYS A 76 -13.31 -3.36 -7.85
CA CYS A 76 -13.72 -4.28 -6.80
C CYS A 76 -15.24 -4.34 -6.61
N PRO A 77 -15.81 -5.54 -6.39
CA PRO A 77 -17.25 -5.70 -6.19
C PRO A 77 -17.73 -4.98 -4.93
N LEU A 78 -18.76 -4.16 -5.12
CA LEU A 78 -19.47 -3.43 -4.07
C LEU A 78 -20.70 -4.22 -3.62
N CYS A 79 -21.17 -3.92 -2.42
CA CYS A 79 -22.40 -4.50 -1.89
C CYS A 79 -23.65 -3.82 -2.46
N SER A 80 -23.80 -3.84 -3.78
CA SER A 80 -24.96 -3.29 -4.48
C SER A 80 -25.09 -3.91 -5.87
N CYS A 81 -26.32 -4.17 -6.31
CA CYS A 81 -26.58 -4.77 -7.61
C CYS A 81 -26.51 -3.76 -8.75
N ARG A 82 -26.03 -4.22 -9.91
CA ARG A 82 -26.24 -3.50 -11.17
C ARG A 82 -27.71 -3.62 -11.59
N PRO A 83 -28.26 -2.59 -12.25
CA PRO A 83 -29.58 -2.70 -12.86
C PRO A 83 -29.60 -3.86 -13.85
N LEU A 84 -30.66 -4.67 -13.81
CA LEU A 84 -30.89 -5.67 -14.84
C LEU A 84 -31.35 -4.94 -16.11
N TYR A 85 -30.57 -5.05 -17.17
CA TYR A 85 -31.00 -4.59 -18.48
C TYR A 85 -31.74 -5.74 -19.19
N TYR A 86 -33.06 -5.67 -19.20
CA TYR A 86 -33.87 -6.49 -20.09
C TYR A 86 -34.33 -5.60 -21.25
N PRO A 87 -33.94 -5.89 -22.50
CA PRO A 87 -34.54 -5.19 -23.63
C PRO A 87 -36.05 -5.49 -23.59
N ASN A 88 -36.84 -4.44 -23.36
CA ASN A 88 -38.31 -4.42 -23.21
C ASN A 88 -38.91 -4.63 -21.80
N LYS A 89 -38.17 -4.50 -20.69
CA LYS A 89 -38.78 -4.37 -19.34
C LYS A 89 -38.44 -3.01 -18.72
N PRO A 90 -39.41 -2.27 -18.15
CA PRO A 90 -39.10 -1.06 -17.38
C PRO A 90 -38.17 -1.39 -16.20
N VAL A 91 -37.21 -0.49 -15.95
CA VAL A 91 -36.28 -0.56 -14.82
C VAL A 91 -37.11 -0.61 -13.54
N THR A 92 -37.13 -1.78 -12.91
CA THR A 92 -37.81 -2.01 -11.63
C THR A 92 -36.72 -2.00 -10.56
N THR A 93 -36.48 -0.85 -9.95
CA THR A 93 -35.74 -0.76 -8.69
C THR A 93 -36.73 -1.08 -7.57
N GLU A 94 -37.00 -2.35 -7.34
CA GLU A 94 -37.74 -2.76 -6.15
C GLU A 94 -36.75 -2.98 -5.00
N VAL A 95 -37.04 -2.30 -3.88
CA VAL A 95 -36.37 -2.40 -2.57
C VAL A 95 -37.13 -3.42 -1.74
#